data_AF-A0A8S0HG91-F1
#
_entry.id   AF-A0A8S0HG91-F1
#
_cell.length_a   1.000
_cell.length_b   1.000
_cell.length_c   1.000
_cell.angle_alpha   90.00
_cell.angle_beta   90.00
_cell.angle_gamma   90.00
#
_symmetry.space_group_name_H-M   'P 1'
#
loop_
_entity.id
_entity.type
_entity.pdbx_description
1 polymer ?
#
loop_
_entity_poly.entity_id
_entity_poly.type
_entity_poly.pdbx_seq_one_letter_code
_entity_poly.pdbx_strand_id
1 'polypeptide(L)'
;MTLRLIHGWMIVLMVAVLGLGVLTPVLSNSLLLLMDRTNFIPAESSIWTFEPTLINQGSSSYWLYGEDQQYYFYFSYAQDQPYRLIAKTNRCPGFDKHEVQTWCAP
;
A
#
# COMPACT_ATOMS: atom_id res chain seq x y z
N MET A 1 -21.46 -23.18 30.73
CA MET A 1 -21.69 -21.73 30.45
C MET A 1 -20.45 -21.07 29.84
N THR A 2 -19.25 -21.37 30.36
CA THR A 2 -17.94 -20.90 29.86
C THR A 2 -17.64 -21.27 28.40
N LEU A 3 -17.94 -22.50 27.96
CA LEU A 3 -17.66 -22.95 26.59
C LEU A 3 -18.40 -22.15 25.52
N ARG A 4 -19.68 -21.82 25.74
CA ARG A 4 -20.49 -20.98 24.83
C ARG A 4 -19.98 -19.55 24.78
N LEU A 5 -19.49 -19.03 25.91
CA LEU A 5 -18.86 -17.72 25.98
C LEU A 5 -17.57 -17.69 25.14
N ILE A 6 -16.72 -18.70 25.28
CA ILE A 6 -15.46 -18.82 24.51
C ILE A 6 -15.74 -18.91 23.01
N HIS A 7 -16.73 -19.71 22.59
CA HIS A 7 -17.12 -19.81 21.18
C HIS A 7 -17.64 -18.47 20.63
N GLY A 8 -18.41 -17.72 21.42
CA GLY A 8 -18.85 -16.38 21.04
C GLY A 8 -17.67 -15.43 20.79
N TRP A 9 -16.70 -15.40 21.71
CA TRP A 9 -15.49 -14.58 21.56
C TRP A 9 -14.62 -15.00 20.37
N MET A 10 -14.50 -16.29 20.10
CA MET A 10 -13.78 -16.82 18.93
C MET A 10 -14.40 -16.35 17.62
N ILE A 11 -15.73 -16.38 17.52
CA ILE A 11 -16.45 -15.90 16.33
C ILE A 11 -16.25 -14.40 16.16
N VAL A 12 -16.36 -13.61 17.24
CA VAL A 12 -16.13 -12.16 17.19
C VAL A 12 -14.70 -11.84 16.73
N LEU A 13 -13.70 -12.56 17.26
CA LEU A 13 -12.31 -12.40 16.85
C LEU A 13 -12.11 -12.73 15.36
N MET A 14 -12.68 -13.83 14.89
CA MET A 14 -12.59 -14.25 13.50
C MET A 14 -13.21 -13.20 12.56
N VAL A 15 -14.40 -12.69 12.89
CA VAL A 15 -15.07 -11.63 12.12
C VAL A 15 -14.25 -10.36 12.13
N ALA A 16 -13.65 -9.99 13.26
CA ALA A 16 -12.79 -8.80 13.35
C ALA A 16 -11.54 -8.93 12.46
N VAL A 17 -10.87 -10.09 12.47
CA VAL A 17 -9.69 -10.35 11.63
C VAL A 17 -10.05 -10.32 10.14
N LEU A 18 -11.15 -10.97 9.76
CA LEU A 18 -11.65 -10.92 8.37
C LEU A 18 -12.03 -9.50 7.97
N GLY A 19 -12.69 -8.76 8.86
CA GLY A 19 -13.03 -7.35 8.64
C GLY A 19 -11.79 -6.49 8.40
N LEU A 20 -10.75 -6.64 9.22
CA LEU A 20 -9.48 -5.92 9.02
C LEU A 20 -8.83 -6.24 7.66
N GLY A 21 -8.86 -7.51 7.25
CA GLY A 21 -8.30 -7.94 5.97
C GLY A 21 -9.06 -7.42 4.74
N VAL A 22 -10.36 -7.18 4.86
CA VAL A 22 -11.21 -6.65 3.77
C VAL A 22 -11.19 -5.12 3.74
N LEU A 23 -11.14 -4.48 4.91
CA LEU A 23 -11.23 -3.02 5.03
C LEU A 23 -9.88 -2.33 4.86
N THR A 24 -8.77 -3.07 4.86
CA THR A 24 -7.43 -2.51 4.72
C THR A 24 -6.61 -3.29 3.69
N PRO A 25 -5.67 -2.64 2.99
CA PRO A 25 -4.75 -3.31 2.06
C PRO A 25 -3.71 -4.23 2.74
N VAL A 26 -3.85 -4.57 4.04
CA VAL A 26 -2.86 -5.39 4.75
C VAL A 26 -2.62 -6.75 4.10
N LEU A 27 -3.64 -7.39 3.56
CA LEU A 27 -3.51 -8.70 2.91
C LEU A 27 -2.76 -8.59 1.58
N SER A 28 -3.10 -7.61 0.75
CA SER A 28 -2.42 -7.38 -0.53
C SER A 28 -0.97 -6.96 -0.31
N ASN A 29 -0.71 -6.08 0.66
CA ASN A 29 0.64 -5.66 0.98
C ASN A 29 1.47 -6.78 1.61
N SER A 30 0.88 -7.63 2.45
CA SER A 30 1.57 -8.82 2.96
C SER A 30 1.95 -9.76 1.81
N LEU A 31 1.03 -10.01 0.87
CA LEU A 31 1.32 -10.85 -0.30
C LEU A 31 2.43 -10.23 -1.17
N LEU A 32 2.36 -8.93 -1.43
CA LEU A 32 3.39 -8.18 -2.16
C LEU A 32 4.78 -8.38 -1.54
N LEU A 33 4.91 -8.22 -0.22
CA LEU A 33 6.17 -8.39 0.51
C LEU A 33 6.65 -9.86 0.56
N LEU A 34 5.74 -10.83 0.47
CA LEU A 34 6.08 -12.26 0.46
C LEU A 34 6.54 -12.75 -0.92
N MET A 35 6.01 -12.18 -2.00
CA MET A 35 6.31 -12.63 -3.37
C MET A 35 7.74 -12.31 -3.81
N ASP A 36 8.27 -11.16 -3.41
CA ASP A 36 9.64 -10.74 -3.74
C ASP A 36 10.25 -9.98 -2.55
N ARG A 37 11.47 -10.36 -2.14
CA ARG A 37 12.18 -9.73 -1.02
C ARG A 37 12.61 -8.30 -1.29
N THR A 38 12.63 -7.90 -2.57
CA THR A 38 12.95 -6.54 -3.00
C THR A 38 11.73 -5.62 -2.97
N ASN A 39 10.52 -6.18 -2.81
CA ASN A 39 9.34 -5.37 -2.58
C ASN A 39 9.40 -4.70 -1.21
N PHE A 40 8.93 -3.45 -1.17
CA PHE A 40 8.89 -2.64 0.05
C PHE A 40 7.65 -1.76 0.05
N ILE A 41 7.29 -1.25 1.23
CA ILE A 41 6.26 -0.23 1.42
C ILE A 41 6.98 1.12 1.63
N PRO A 42 6.51 2.23 1.02
CA PRO A 42 7.06 3.56 1.28
C PRO A 42 7.10 3.89 2.78
N ALA A 43 8.16 4.55 3.23
CA ALA A 43 8.39 4.85 4.65
C ALA A 43 7.36 5.83 5.23
N GLU A 44 6.76 6.68 4.40
CA GLU A 44 5.69 7.61 4.78
C GLU A 44 4.33 6.91 4.92
N SER A 45 4.22 5.67 4.47
CA SER A 45 3.01 4.86 4.54
C SER A 45 3.20 3.63 5.41
N SER A 46 2.23 2.71 5.35
CA SER A 46 2.25 1.48 6.14
C SER A 46 1.63 0.32 5.38
N ILE A 47 1.90 -0.90 5.85
CA ILE A 47 1.25 -2.11 5.34
C ILE A 47 -0.29 -2.03 5.40
N TRP A 48 -0.85 -1.18 6.26
CA TRP A 48 -2.29 -1.03 6.45
C TRP A 48 -2.92 0.03 5.54
N THR A 49 -2.13 0.92 4.95
CA THR A 49 -2.63 2.14 4.29
C THR A 49 -2.14 2.31 2.87
N PHE A 50 -1.00 1.73 2.53
CA PHE A 50 -0.46 1.80 1.18
C PHE A 50 -1.31 0.97 0.22
N GLU A 51 -1.71 1.55 -0.90
CA GLU A 51 -2.47 0.87 -1.93
C GLU A 51 -1.69 0.94 -3.25
N PRO A 52 -1.12 -0.19 -3.72
CA PRO A 52 -0.55 -0.27 -5.06
C PRO A 52 -1.64 -0.07 -6.11
N THR A 53 -1.48 0.90 -7.00
CA THR A 53 -2.44 1.22 -8.07
C THR A 53 -1.99 0.73 -9.43
N LEU A 54 -0.68 0.55 -9.63
CA LEU A 54 -0.11 -0.07 -10.81
C LEU A 54 1.00 -1.04 -10.41
N ILE A 55 0.91 -2.28 -10.88
CA ILE A 55 1.93 -3.32 -10.68
C ILE A 55 2.67 -3.54 -11.99
N ASN A 56 3.98 -3.75 -11.91
CA ASN A 56 4.78 -4.14 -13.07
C ASN A 56 4.32 -5.52 -13.59
N GLN A 57 3.98 -5.57 -14.87
CA GLN A 57 3.52 -6.79 -15.56
C GLN A 57 4.67 -7.65 -16.11
N GLY A 58 5.92 -7.28 -15.82
CA GLY A 58 7.11 -8.03 -16.22
C GLY A 58 7.40 -9.23 -15.32
N SER A 59 8.64 -9.71 -15.36
CA SER A 59 9.09 -10.91 -14.64
C SER A 59 9.07 -10.78 -13.10
N SER A 60 9.05 -9.55 -12.59
CA SER A 60 8.99 -9.24 -11.16
C SER A 60 7.74 -8.42 -10.85
N SER A 61 7.00 -8.82 -9.82
CA SER A 61 5.76 -8.17 -9.36
C SER A 61 6.03 -7.12 -8.28
N TYR A 62 6.59 -5.98 -8.67
CA TYR A 62 6.72 -4.80 -7.82
C TYR A 62 5.70 -3.73 -8.22
N TRP A 63 5.42 -2.81 -7.31
CA TRP A 63 4.52 -1.68 -7.57
C TRP A 63 5.26 -0.57 -8.34
N LEU A 64 4.59 0.03 -9.32
CA LEU A 64 5.06 1.17 -10.11
C LEU A 64 4.48 2.48 -9.59
N TYR A 65 3.17 2.45 -9.30
CA TYR A 65 2.44 3.55 -8.67
C TYR A 65 1.67 3.00 -7.48
N GLY A 66 1.55 3.83 -6.46
CA GLY A 66 0.70 3.58 -5.31
C GLY A 66 0.25 4.87 -4.67
N GLU A 67 -0.69 4.77 -3.74
CA GLU A 67 -1.18 5.90 -2.98
C GLU A 67 -1.52 5.50 -1.55
N ASP A 68 -1.58 6.48 -0.66
CA ASP A 68 -2.25 6.35 0.62
C ASP A 68 -3.17 7.55 0.86
N GLN A 69 -3.54 7.86 2.10
CA GLN A 69 -4.43 8.99 2.37
C GLN A 69 -3.78 10.36 2.10
N GLN A 70 -2.45 10.46 2.15
CA GLN A 70 -1.72 11.72 2.13
C GLN A 70 -0.87 11.92 0.87
N TYR A 71 -0.37 10.85 0.27
CA TYR A 71 0.62 10.90 -0.79
C TYR A 71 0.28 10.00 -1.98
N TYR A 72 0.79 10.40 -3.14
CA TYR A 72 1.01 9.51 -4.28
C TYR A 72 2.48 9.10 -4.31
N PHE A 73 2.75 7.86 -4.71
CA PHE A 73 4.09 7.27 -4.77
C PHE A 73 4.37 6.72 -6.17
N TYR A 74 5.62 6.87 -6.61
CA TYR A 74 6.13 6.32 -7.86
C TYR A 74 7.48 5.65 -7.64
N PHE A 75 7.66 4.43 -8.13
CA PHE A 75 8.93 3.70 -8.04
C PHE A 75 10.00 4.32 -8.95
N SER A 76 11.13 4.79 -8.39
CA SER A 76 12.13 5.59 -9.14
C SER A 76 13.34 4.81 -9.63
N TYR A 77 13.40 3.48 -9.49
CA TYR A 77 14.50 2.60 -9.95
C TYR A 77 15.91 2.92 -9.42
N ALA A 78 16.10 4.03 -8.72
CA ALA A 78 17.35 4.43 -8.11
C ALA A 78 17.54 3.71 -6.76
N GLN A 79 18.78 3.31 -6.45
CA GLN A 79 19.07 2.55 -5.24
C GLN A 79 19.04 3.41 -3.97
N ASP A 80 19.44 4.68 -4.07
CA ASP A 80 19.52 5.65 -2.99
C ASP A 80 18.19 6.34 -2.69
N GLN A 81 17.35 6.50 -3.72
CA GLN A 81 16.00 7.00 -3.61
C GLN A 81 15.06 6.06 -4.37
N PRO A 82 14.50 5.03 -3.71
CA PRO A 82 13.76 3.95 -4.38
C PRO A 82 12.37 4.37 -4.87
N TYR A 83 11.86 5.50 -4.40
CA TYR A 83 10.61 6.09 -4.90
C TYR A 83 10.61 7.61 -4.83
N ARG A 84 9.78 8.23 -5.68
CA ARG A 84 9.32 9.61 -5.55
C ARG A 84 7.96 9.63 -4.86
N LEU A 85 7.68 10.71 -4.14
CA LEU A 85 6.39 10.96 -3.54
C LEU A 85 5.93 12.40 -3.77
N ILE A 86 4.63 12.62 -3.72
CA ILE A 86 4.01 13.94 -3.77
C ILE A 86 2.73 13.96 -2.95
N ALA A 87 2.48 15.05 -2.22
CA ALA A 87 1.24 15.20 -1.45
C ALA A 87 0.02 15.22 -2.38
N LYS A 88 -1.08 14.58 -1.95
CA LYS A 88 -2.37 14.67 -2.66
C LYS A 88 -2.87 16.11 -2.74
N THR A 89 -2.61 16.89 -1.70
CA THR A 89 -2.86 18.33 -1.66
C THR A 89 -1.64 19.10 -2.20
N ASN A 90 -1.48 19.09 -3.53
CA ASN A 90 -0.41 19.84 -4.19
C ASN A 90 -0.96 20.92 -5.13
N ARG A 91 -0.06 21.78 -5.63
CA ARG A 91 -0.37 22.84 -6.60
C ARG A 91 0.48 22.71 -7.87
N CYS A 92 0.94 21.49 -8.20
CA CYS A 92 1.75 21.31 -9.40
C CYS A 92 0.87 21.55 -10.64
N PRO A 93 1.27 22.43 -11.57
CA PRO A 93 0.53 22.65 -12.80
C PRO A 93 0.45 21.37 -13.63
N GLY A 94 -0.75 21.02 -14.09
CA GLY A 94 -0.95 19.83 -14.94
C GLY A 94 -0.72 18.50 -14.22
N PHE A 95 -0.82 18.47 -12.89
CA PHE A 95 -0.66 17.26 -12.08
C PHE A 95 -1.54 16.09 -12.56
N ASP A 96 -0.92 14.94 -12.79
CA ASP A 96 -1.57 13.64 -13.00
C ASP A 96 -0.91 12.58 -12.10
N LYS A 97 -1.72 11.86 -11.32
CA LYS A 97 -1.24 10.83 -10.39
C LYS A 97 -0.61 9.61 -11.06
N HIS A 98 -0.84 9.40 -12.36
CA HIS A 98 -0.26 8.29 -13.13
C HIS A 98 0.87 8.74 -14.07
N GLU A 99 1.26 10.02 -14.04
CA GLU A 99 2.33 10.55 -14.87
C GLU A 99 3.34 11.32 -14.00
N VAL A 100 4.34 10.60 -13.49
CA VAL A 100 5.33 11.14 -12.54
C VAL A 100 6.11 12.37 -13.05
N GLN A 101 6.16 12.58 -14.37
CA GLN A 101 6.79 13.75 -14.98
C GLN A 101 6.03 15.05 -14.69
N THR A 102 4.74 14.96 -14.39
CA THR A 102 3.91 16.09 -13.97
C THR A 102 4.09 16.45 -12.49
N TRP A 103 4.78 15.61 -11.71
CA TRP A 103 4.99 15.82 -10.29
C TRP A 103 6.14 16.80 -10.10
N CYS A 104 5.81 17.99 -9.60
CA CYS A 104 6.84 18.96 -9.25
C CYS A 104 7.76 18.41 -8.14
N ALA A 105 9.03 18.84 -8.16
CA ALA A 105 9.97 18.46 -7.12
C ALA A 105 9.44 18.97 -5.76
N PRO A 106 9.57 18.17 -4.68
CA PRO A 106 9.29 18.67 -3.34
C PRO A 106 10.15 19.87 -2.98
#